data_AF-A0AAP6CYU8-F1
#
_entry.id   AF-A0AAP6CYU8-F1
#
_cell.length_a   1.000
_cell.length_b   1.000
_cell.length_c   1.000
_cell.angle_alpha   90.00
_cell.angle_beta   90.00
_cell.angle_gamma   90.00
#
_symmetry.space_group_name_H-M   'P 1'
#
loop_
_entity.id
_entity.type
_entity.pdbx_description
1 polymer ?
#
loop_
_entity_poly.entity_id
_entity_poly.type
_entity_poly.pdbx_seq_one_letter_code
_entity_poly.pdbx_strand_id
1 'polypeptide(L)'
;MFRKPSFHLPLHADSELDFVVPHFFLTEFDYARSLEQGVIDDLDPEYTHQYRVTLRRIRSLCSLLRELIPPFEQRILKPHLRIMMKKTNKLRDLDVFILDKNQYIEMLPNHKSSLEQLFCFIESERAYEQAKVTRWLDTQEYTTHCTLIRNSMLRSTQHEPVDSNVPALLFASQKISVQFKKVDKARRKISDKSRDSVIHSMRIKCKALRYLLEGFSTLYPSQQHKNNVKQLKL
;
A
#
# COMPACT_ATOMS: atom_id res chain seq x y z
N MET A 1 21.99 4.21 2.93
CA MET A 1 21.17 3.90 4.12
C MET A 1 19.72 4.16 3.79
N PHE A 2 18.90 3.11 3.74
CA PHE A 2 17.49 3.16 3.36
C PHE A 2 16.70 4.06 4.34
N ARG A 3 16.22 5.24 3.89
CA ARG A 3 15.34 6.11 4.69
C ARG A 3 13.91 5.96 4.20
N LYS A 4 13.09 5.30 5.02
CA LYS A 4 11.64 5.21 4.83
C LYS A 4 11.01 6.61 4.96
N PRO A 5 10.43 7.19 3.89
CA PRO A 5 9.77 8.48 4.00
C PRO A 5 8.58 8.38 4.98
N SER A 6 8.37 9.44 5.76
CA SER A 6 7.21 9.53 6.64
C SER A 6 5.93 9.57 5.80
N PHE A 7 5.01 8.66 6.09
CA PHE A 7 3.73 8.62 5.41
C PHE A 7 2.73 9.55 6.09
N HIS A 8 2.69 10.80 5.64
CA HIS A 8 1.63 11.75 5.91
C HIS A 8 1.45 12.66 4.70
N LEU A 9 0.22 13.06 4.42
CA LEU A 9 -0.02 14.10 3.42
C LEU A 9 0.57 15.42 3.96
N PRO A 10 1.23 16.25 3.13
CA PRO A 10 1.77 17.53 3.55
C PRO A 10 0.64 18.56 3.67
N LEU A 11 -0.17 18.46 4.73
CA LEU A 11 -1.39 19.25 4.90
C LEU A 11 -1.30 20.24 6.07
N HIS A 12 -1.92 21.40 5.85
CA HIS A 12 -2.33 22.42 6.81
C HIS A 12 -3.87 22.55 6.81
N ALA A 13 -4.42 23.30 7.77
CA ALA A 13 -5.87 23.47 7.90
C ALA A 13 -6.53 24.03 6.63
N ASP A 14 -5.82 24.93 5.94
CA ASP A 14 -6.27 25.62 4.72
C ASP A 14 -5.75 24.96 3.43
N SER A 15 -5.22 23.74 3.51
CA SER A 15 -4.73 23.04 2.31
C SER A 15 -5.85 22.66 1.35
N GLU A 16 -5.68 23.03 0.09
CA GLU A 16 -6.51 22.57 -1.03
C GLU A 16 -6.22 21.09 -1.32
N LEU A 17 -7.15 20.23 -0.91
CA LEU A 17 -6.94 18.77 -0.94
C LEU A 17 -6.83 18.21 -2.36
N ASP A 18 -7.60 18.78 -3.27
CA ASP A 18 -7.61 18.58 -4.71
C ASP A 18 -6.29 18.96 -5.39
N PHE A 19 -5.56 19.95 -4.85
CA PHE A 19 -4.18 20.20 -5.25
C PHE A 19 -3.21 19.22 -4.58
N VAL A 20 -3.24 19.09 -3.25
CA VAL A 20 -2.21 18.37 -2.49
C VAL A 20 -2.23 16.85 -2.75
N VAL A 21 -3.40 16.22 -2.84
CA VAL A 21 -3.53 14.76 -2.92
C VAL A 21 -2.97 14.19 -4.24
N PRO A 22 -3.30 14.73 -5.43
CA PRO A 22 -2.69 14.30 -6.68
C PRO A 22 -1.16 14.47 -6.72
N HIS A 23 -0.63 15.59 -6.23
CA HIS A 23 0.82 15.84 -6.17
C HIS A 23 1.53 14.87 -5.22
N PHE A 24 0.89 14.56 -4.09
CA PHE A 24 1.37 13.54 -3.17
C PHE A 24 1.44 12.16 -3.84
N PHE A 25 0.41 11.77 -4.60
CA PHE A 25 0.44 10.48 -5.31
C PHE A 25 1.54 10.41 -6.36
N LEU A 26 1.80 11.49 -7.08
CA LEU A 26 2.91 11.55 -8.04
C LEU A 26 4.25 11.35 -7.33
N THR A 27 4.45 12.04 -6.20
CA THR A 27 5.67 11.92 -5.38
C THR A 27 5.86 10.52 -4.83
N GLU A 28 4.79 9.92 -4.28
CA GLU A 28 4.84 8.53 -3.78
C GLU A 28 5.08 7.53 -4.91
N PHE A 29 4.52 7.78 -6.10
CA PHE A 29 4.77 6.92 -7.25
C PHE A 29 6.23 7.00 -7.67
N ASP A 30 6.80 8.20 -7.77
CA ASP A 30 8.22 8.40 -8.09
C ASP A 30 9.15 7.80 -7.03
N TYR A 31 8.75 7.87 -5.75
CA TYR A 31 9.45 7.15 -4.68
C TYR A 31 9.35 5.63 -4.84
N ALA A 32 8.19 5.07 -5.21
CA ALA A 32 8.12 3.64 -5.51
C ALA A 32 9.09 3.30 -6.65
N ARG A 33 9.14 4.13 -7.70
CA ARG A 33 10.01 3.90 -8.85
C ARG A 33 11.50 3.97 -8.51
N SER A 34 11.91 4.84 -7.59
CA SER A 34 13.31 4.91 -7.16
C SER A 34 13.80 3.65 -6.43
N LEU A 35 12.88 2.77 -6.00
CA LEU A 35 13.20 1.47 -5.40
C LEU A 35 13.43 0.36 -6.44
N GLU A 36 13.07 0.57 -7.71
CA GLU A 36 13.14 -0.43 -8.78
C GLU A 36 14.56 -1.02 -8.90
N GLN A 37 15.60 -0.17 -8.87
CA GLN A 37 16.99 -0.63 -9.01
C GLN A 37 17.40 -1.55 -7.85
N GLY A 38 17.01 -1.24 -6.61
CA GLY A 38 17.30 -2.10 -5.48
C GLY A 38 16.51 -3.42 -5.49
N VAL A 39 15.34 -3.45 -6.16
CA VAL A 39 14.64 -4.71 -6.46
C VAL A 39 15.39 -5.50 -7.51
N ILE A 40 15.84 -4.87 -8.59
CA ILE A 40 16.57 -5.51 -9.71
C ILE A 40 17.88 -6.14 -9.23
N ASP A 41 18.66 -5.37 -8.46
CA ASP A 41 19.96 -5.80 -7.94
C ASP A 41 19.85 -6.74 -6.74
N ASP A 42 18.62 -7.07 -6.32
CA ASP A 42 18.33 -7.99 -5.21
C ASP A 42 19.06 -7.66 -3.90
N LEU A 43 19.18 -6.36 -3.58
CA LEU A 43 20.03 -5.89 -2.47
C LEU A 43 19.47 -6.25 -1.09
N ASP A 44 18.16 -6.09 -0.91
CA ASP A 44 17.45 -6.36 0.33
C ASP A 44 15.95 -6.58 0.01
N PRO A 45 15.29 -7.62 0.55
CA PRO A 45 13.84 -7.82 0.42
C PRO A 45 12.98 -6.62 0.82
N GLU A 46 13.52 -5.69 1.61
CA GLU A 46 12.85 -4.45 2.00
C GLU A 46 12.59 -3.51 0.81
N TYR A 47 13.40 -3.54 -0.27
CA TYR A 47 13.11 -2.78 -1.50
C TYR A 47 11.80 -3.25 -2.13
N THR A 48 11.64 -4.57 -2.34
CA THR A 48 10.41 -5.18 -2.85
C THR A 48 9.24 -4.93 -1.92
N HIS A 49 9.46 -5.02 -0.61
CA HIS A 49 8.43 -4.72 0.39
C HIS A 49 7.94 -3.26 0.29
N GLN A 50 8.84 -2.29 0.25
CA GLN A 50 8.51 -0.87 0.27
C GLN A 50 7.89 -0.41 -1.03
N TYR A 51 8.42 -0.87 -2.17
CA TYR A 51 7.78 -0.71 -3.49
C TYR A 51 6.29 -1.11 -3.43
N ARG A 52 6.02 -2.31 -2.92
CA ARG A 52 4.64 -2.84 -2.80
C ARG A 52 3.79 -2.09 -1.81
N VAL A 53 4.34 -1.70 -0.65
CA VAL A 53 3.62 -0.94 0.37
C VAL A 53 3.18 0.41 -0.18
N THR A 54 4.07 1.12 -0.89
CA THR A 54 3.80 2.40 -1.52
C THR A 54 2.72 2.29 -2.58
N LEU A 55 2.84 1.35 -3.54
CA LEU A 55 1.79 1.14 -4.57
C LEU A 55 0.43 0.76 -3.98
N ARG A 56 0.41 -0.07 -2.92
CA ARG A 56 -0.83 -0.46 -2.23
C ARG A 56 -1.50 0.73 -1.57
N ARG A 57 -0.71 1.57 -0.90
CA ARG A 57 -1.15 2.79 -0.24
C ARG A 57 -1.75 3.76 -1.26
N ILE A 58 -1.04 4.05 -2.35
CA ILE A 58 -1.55 4.89 -3.45
C ILE A 58 -2.90 4.34 -3.92
N ARG A 59 -2.99 3.03 -4.24
CA ARG A 59 -4.24 2.42 -4.73
C ARG A 59 -5.39 2.52 -3.72
N SER A 60 -5.09 2.32 -2.44
CA SER A 60 -6.07 2.44 -1.35
C SER A 60 -6.56 3.88 -1.23
N LEU A 61 -5.66 4.86 -1.17
CA LEU A 61 -6.01 6.28 -1.08
C LEU A 61 -6.76 6.77 -2.32
N CYS A 62 -6.35 6.35 -3.53
CA CYS A 62 -7.10 6.61 -4.77
C CYS A 62 -8.56 6.14 -4.70
N SER A 63 -8.84 5.09 -3.93
CA SER A 63 -10.20 4.57 -3.75
C SER A 63 -10.96 5.30 -2.64
N LEU A 64 -10.25 5.74 -1.59
CA LEU A 64 -10.83 6.39 -0.41
C LEU A 64 -11.09 7.88 -0.63
N LEU A 65 -10.25 8.52 -1.44
CA LEU A 65 -10.24 9.95 -1.76
C LEU A 65 -10.69 10.19 -3.21
N ARG A 66 -11.60 9.35 -3.70
CA ARG A 66 -12.03 9.33 -5.10
C ARG A 66 -12.62 10.65 -5.59
N GLU A 67 -13.14 11.46 -4.68
CA GLU A 67 -13.74 12.75 -4.94
C GLU A 67 -12.69 13.83 -5.27
N LEU A 68 -11.42 13.58 -4.92
CA LEU A 68 -10.29 14.46 -5.21
C LEU A 68 -9.53 14.06 -6.49
N ILE A 69 -10.07 13.12 -7.27
CA ILE A 69 -9.42 12.59 -8.48
C ILE A 69 -10.47 12.56 -9.59
N PRO A 70 -10.16 13.06 -10.80
CA PRO A 70 -11.09 12.99 -11.91
C PRO A 70 -11.58 11.55 -12.16
N PRO A 71 -12.89 11.32 -12.36
CA PRO A 71 -13.44 9.97 -12.52
C PRO A 71 -12.79 9.15 -13.64
N PHE A 72 -12.38 9.80 -14.73
CA PHE A 72 -11.66 9.16 -15.84
C PHE A 72 -10.28 8.66 -15.40
N GLU A 73 -9.50 9.52 -14.74
CA GLU A 73 -8.17 9.18 -14.23
C GLU A 73 -8.23 8.06 -13.19
N GLN A 74 -9.26 8.07 -12.33
CA GLN A 74 -9.45 6.99 -11.37
C GLN A 74 -9.64 5.61 -12.03
N ARG A 75 -10.29 5.55 -13.20
CA ARG A 75 -10.49 4.29 -13.96
C ARG A 75 -9.18 3.77 -14.54
N ILE A 76 -8.21 4.65 -14.81
CA ILE A 76 -6.87 4.29 -15.29
C ILE A 76 -5.99 3.84 -14.11
N LEU A 77 -5.90 4.64 -13.04
CA LEU A 77 -4.99 4.37 -11.92
C LEU A 77 -5.22 3.00 -11.25
N LYS A 78 -6.49 2.66 -10.97
CA LYS A 78 -6.84 1.45 -10.23
C LYS A 78 -6.36 0.13 -10.86
N PRO A 79 -6.63 -0.17 -12.14
CA PRO A 79 -6.17 -1.40 -12.78
C PRO A 79 -4.65 -1.45 -12.93
N HIS A 80 -4.00 -0.36 -13.35
CA HIS A 80 -2.55 -0.36 -13.56
C HIS A 80 -1.76 -0.56 -12.25
N LEU A 81 -2.13 0.14 -11.17
CA LEU A 81 -1.54 -0.08 -9.84
C LEU A 81 -1.75 -1.53 -9.37
N ARG A 82 -2.91 -2.12 -9.67
CA ARG A 82 -3.19 -3.52 -9.33
C ARG A 82 -2.28 -4.49 -10.09
N ILE A 83 -2.07 -4.26 -11.39
CA ILE A 83 -1.20 -5.12 -12.21
C ILE A 83 0.23 -5.09 -11.67
N MET A 84 0.77 -3.89 -11.40
CA MET A 84 2.13 -3.76 -10.88
C MET A 84 2.34 -4.48 -9.55
N MET A 85 1.38 -4.38 -8.64
CA MET A 85 1.42 -5.14 -7.39
C MET A 85 1.27 -6.65 -7.61
N LYS A 86 0.42 -7.08 -8.55
CA LYS A 86 0.18 -8.51 -8.79
C LYS A 86 1.46 -9.21 -9.26
N LYS A 87 2.24 -8.56 -10.12
CA LYS A 87 3.48 -9.11 -10.69
C LYS A 87 4.57 -9.34 -9.64
N THR A 88 4.51 -8.66 -8.49
CA THR A 88 5.46 -8.79 -7.38
C THR A 88 4.93 -9.56 -6.17
N ASN A 89 3.73 -10.17 -6.27
CA ASN A 89 3.11 -10.86 -5.13
C ASN A 89 3.92 -12.07 -4.68
N LYS A 90 4.18 -13.00 -5.60
CA LYS A 90 4.80 -14.29 -5.28
C LYS A 90 6.21 -14.10 -4.71
N LEU A 91 7.02 -13.24 -5.33
CA LEU A 91 8.33 -12.86 -4.81
C LEU A 91 8.25 -12.40 -3.35
N ARG A 92 7.35 -11.44 -3.05
CA ARG A 92 7.23 -10.93 -1.68
C ARG A 92 6.72 -11.97 -0.69
N ASP A 93 5.81 -12.85 -1.12
CA ASP A 93 5.31 -13.92 -0.26
C ASP A 93 6.46 -14.87 0.10
N LEU A 94 7.31 -15.23 -0.87
CA LEU A 94 8.50 -16.05 -0.64
C LEU A 94 9.53 -15.34 0.26
N ASP A 95 9.79 -14.05 0.04
CA ASP A 95 10.69 -13.27 0.91
C ASP A 95 10.24 -13.33 2.38
N VAL A 96 8.92 -13.20 2.64
CA VAL A 96 8.38 -13.29 4.00
C VAL A 96 8.58 -14.68 4.58
N PHE A 97 8.30 -15.74 3.82
CA PHE A 97 8.52 -17.11 4.29
C PHE A 97 9.99 -17.36 4.66
N ILE A 98 10.93 -16.88 3.85
CA ILE A 98 12.37 -17.06 4.09
C ILE A 98 12.82 -16.28 5.33
N LEU A 99 12.30 -15.05 5.55
CA LEU A 99 12.62 -14.26 6.74
C LEU A 99 12.18 -14.96 8.04
N ASP A 100 11.08 -15.71 8.00
CA ASP A 100 10.55 -16.44 9.16
C ASP A 100 11.12 -17.88 9.30
N LYS A 101 12.09 -18.28 8.46
CA LYS A 101 12.67 -19.63 8.40
C LYS A 101 13.11 -20.17 9.76
N ASN A 102 13.90 -19.39 10.50
CA ASN A 102 14.44 -19.83 11.79
C ASN A 102 13.31 -20.06 12.81
N GLN A 103 12.29 -19.20 12.82
CA GLN A 103 11.13 -19.36 13.68
C GLN A 103 10.40 -20.67 13.40
N TYR A 104 10.21 -21.03 12.12
CA TYR A 104 9.57 -22.30 11.76
C TYR A 104 10.38 -23.53 12.20
N ILE A 105 11.71 -23.47 12.09
CA ILE A 105 12.59 -24.56 12.52
C ILE A 105 12.54 -24.72 14.04
N GLU A 106 12.55 -23.61 14.80
CA GLU A 106 12.46 -23.62 16.26
C GLU A 106 11.12 -24.16 16.77
N MET A 107 10.01 -23.89 16.06
CA MET A 107 8.69 -24.40 16.42
C MET A 107 8.56 -25.93 16.22
N LEU A 108 9.39 -26.52 15.35
CA LEU A 108 9.29 -27.94 14.95
C LEU A 108 10.68 -28.61 14.92
N PRO A 109 11.38 -28.71 16.07
CA PRO A 109 12.77 -29.16 16.11
C PRO A 109 12.96 -30.60 15.58
N ASN A 110 11.96 -31.47 15.79
CA ASN A 110 11.96 -32.86 15.31
C ASN A 110 11.91 -32.98 13.78
N HIS A 111 11.53 -31.91 13.08
CA HIS A 111 11.41 -31.86 11.62
C HIS A 111 12.45 -30.95 10.96
N LYS A 112 13.49 -30.54 11.70
CA LYS A 112 14.51 -29.60 11.23
C LYS A 112 15.07 -29.94 9.84
N SER A 113 15.54 -31.18 9.64
CA SER A 113 16.12 -31.61 8.36
C SER A 113 15.12 -31.51 7.19
N SER A 114 13.87 -31.92 7.40
CA SER A 114 12.82 -31.81 6.37
C SER A 114 12.45 -30.35 6.08
N LEU A 115 12.42 -29.49 7.10
CA LEU A 115 12.18 -28.06 6.93
C LEU A 115 13.33 -27.38 6.19
N GLU A 116 14.58 -27.72 6.51
CA GLU A 116 15.75 -27.22 5.79
C GLU A 116 15.67 -27.55 4.30
N GLN A 117 15.30 -28.79 3.94
CA GLN A 117 15.08 -29.19 2.54
C GLN A 117 13.94 -28.40 1.87
N LEU A 118 12.82 -28.19 2.57
CA LEU A 118 11.72 -27.36 2.08
C LEU A 118 12.17 -25.92 1.83
N PHE A 119 12.96 -25.34 2.74
CA PHE A 119 13.46 -23.98 2.58
C PHE A 119 14.46 -23.85 1.44
N CYS A 120 15.31 -24.87 1.18
CA CYS A 120 16.14 -24.89 -0.03
C CYS A 120 15.28 -24.82 -1.31
N PHE A 121 14.16 -25.55 -1.34
CA PHE A 121 13.20 -25.45 -2.45
C PHE A 121 12.57 -24.05 -2.55
N ILE A 122 12.11 -23.48 -1.43
CA ILE A 122 11.52 -22.13 -1.38
C ILE A 122 12.53 -21.06 -1.85
N GLU A 123 13.80 -21.17 -1.45
CA GLU A 123 14.88 -20.27 -1.87
C GLU A 123 15.12 -20.37 -3.39
N SER A 124 15.07 -21.57 -3.96
CA SER A 124 15.19 -21.78 -5.42
C SER A 124 14.01 -21.16 -6.19
N GLU A 125 12.78 -21.33 -5.68
CA GLU A 125 11.58 -20.70 -6.24
C GLU A 125 11.65 -19.17 -6.15
N ARG A 126 12.23 -18.66 -5.06
CA ARG A 126 12.41 -17.23 -4.84
C ARG A 126 13.40 -16.65 -5.84
N ALA A 127 14.52 -17.33 -6.10
CA ALA A 127 15.47 -16.92 -7.13
C ALA A 127 14.84 -16.88 -8.53
N TYR A 128 14.00 -17.87 -8.87
CA TYR A 128 13.25 -17.89 -10.12
C TYR A 128 12.27 -16.70 -10.24
N GLU A 129 11.47 -16.44 -9.20
CA GLU A 129 10.53 -15.32 -9.21
C GLU A 129 11.24 -13.95 -9.16
N GLN A 130 12.41 -13.85 -8.52
CA GLN A 130 13.27 -12.65 -8.56
C GLN A 130 13.72 -12.33 -9.99
N ALA A 131 14.21 -13.33 -10.72
CA ALA A 131 14.60 -13.17 -12.13
C ALA A 131 13.40 -12.77 -13.01
N LYS A 132 12.22 -13.34 -12.75
CA LYS A 132 10.99 -13.01 -13.47
C LYS A 132 10.48 -11.60 -13.18
N VAL A 133 10.52 -11.15 -11.93
CA VAL A 133 10.18 -9.76 -11.55
C VAL A 133 11.15 -8.79 -12.19
N THR A 134 12.46 -9.07 -12.10
CA THR A 134 13.52 -8.25 -12.71
C THR A 134 13.30 -8.11 -14.22
N ARG A 135 13.08 -9.22 -14.92
CA ARG A 135 12.78 -9.20 -16.36
C ARG A 135 11.51 -8.40 -16.66
N TRP A 136 10.47 -8.54 -15.84
CA TRP A 136 9.23 -7.81 -16.04
C TRP A 136 9.41 -6.29 -15.89
N LEU A 137 10.22 -5.83 -14.93
CA LEU A 137 10.53 -4.41 -14.74
C LEU A 137 11.23 -3.79 -15.97
N ASP A 138 11.94 -4.59 -16.76
CA ASP A 138 12.60 -4.16 -18.00
C ASP A 138 11.70 -4.25 -19.25
N THR A 139 10.43 -4.68 -19.11
CA THR A 139 9.54 -4.83 -20.27
C THR A 139 8.87 -3.52 -20.70
N GLN A 140 8.53 -3.44 -21.99
CA GLN A 140 7.64 -2.40 -22.52
C GLN A 140 6.24 -2.42 -21.86
N GLU A 141 5.75 -3.58 -21.42
CA GLU A 141 4.50 -3.71 -20.65
C GLU A 141 4.59 -2.89 -19.35
N TYR A 142 5.69 -3.03 -18.61
CA TYR A 142 5.93 -2.27 -17.38
C TYR A 142 6.01 -0.77 -17.63
N THR A 143 6.82 -0.35 -18.60
CA THR A 143 6.97 1.05 -18.99
C THR A 143 5.63 1.67 -19.37
N THR A 144 4.78 0.93 -20.09
CA THR A 144 3.42 1.37 -20.45
C THR A 144 2.56 1.63 -19.22
N HIS A 145 2.57 0.73 -18.23
CA HIS A 145 1.85 0.94 -16.98
C HIS A 145 2.38 2.15 -16.20
N CYS A 146 3.69 2.35 -16.15
CA CYS A 146 4.30 3.51 -15.50
C CYS A 146 3.86 4.82 -16.16
N THR A 147 3.90 4.87 -17.50
CA THR A 147 3.47 6.03 -18.28
C THR A 147 1.99 6.33 -18.07
N LEU A 148 1.12 5.32 -18.12
CA LEU A 148 -0.33 5.51 -17.91
C LEU A 148 -0.63 6.02 -16.50
N ILE A 149 0.03 5.48 -15.48
CA ILE A 149 -0.14 5.95 -14.09
C ILE A 149 0.38 7.38 -13.94
N ARG A 150 1.60 7.66 -14.38
CA ARG A 150 2.23 8.98 -14.24
C ARG A 150 1.44 10.05 -14.97
N ASN A 151 1.05 9.82 -16.22
CA ASN A 151 0.24 10.76 -17.00
C ASN A 151 -1.13 10.99 -16.37
N SER A 152 -1.72 9.95 -15.79
CA SER A 152 -3.01 10.05 -15.11
C SER A 152 -2.93 10.88 -13.82
N MET A 153 -1.85 10.71 -13.05
CA MET A 153 -1.57 11.55 -11.88
C MET A 153 -1.29 13.00 -12.27
N LEU A 154 -0.49 13.24 -13.31
CA LEU A 154 -0.21 14.59 -13.83
C LEU A 154 -1.46 15.31 -14.32
N ARG A 155 -2.36 14.64 -15.04
CA ARG A 155 -3.65 15.27 -15.41
C ARG A 155 -4.53 15.55 -14.19
N SER A 156 -4.40 14.73 -13.14
CA SER A 156 -5.11 14.97 -11.88
C SER A 156 -4.56 16.19 -11.13
N THR A 157 -3.26 16.53 -11.25
CA THR A 157 -2.69 17.73 -10.62
C THR A 157 -3.10 19.03 -11.30
N GLN A 158 -3.52 18.97 -12.56
CA GLN A 158 -3.97 20.10 -13.36
C GLN A 158 -5.49 20.28 -13.35
N HIS A 159 -6.20 19.42 -12.63
CA HIS A 159 -7.65 19.47 -12.57
C HIS A 159 -8.11 20.47 -11.50
N GLU A 160 -8.78 21.53 -11.92
CA GLU A 160 -9.49 22.44 -11.03
C GLU A 160 -10.93 21.94 -10.85
N PRO A 161 -11.35 21.53 -9.64
CA PRO A 161 -12.73 21.17 -9.38
C PRO A 161 -13.60 22.42 -9.39
N VAL A 162 -14.82 22.28 -9.91
CA VAL A 162 -15.81 23.37 -9.99
C VAL A 162 -16.27 23.86 -8.61
N ASP A 163 -16.06 23.07 -7.54
CA ASP A 163 -16.67 23.30 -6.23
C ASP A 163 -15.82 22.75 -5.06
N SER A 164 -14.58 23.25 -4.89
CA SER A 164 -13.62 22.74 -3.88
C SER A 164 -13.55 23.55 -2.57
N ASN A 165 -14.68 23.99 -2.03
CA ASN A 165 -14.70 24.79 -0.79
C ASN A 165 -14.85 23.97 0.49
N VAL A 166 -14.62 22.65 0.47
CA VAL A 166 -14.73 21.84 1.69
C VAL A 166 -13.43 21.93 2.51
N PRO A 167 -13.46 22.44 3.76
CA PRO A 167 -12.26 22.51 4.58
C PRO A 167 -11.60 21.14 4.77
N ALA A 168 -10.27 21.09 4.70
CA ALA A 168 -9.50 19.85 4.71
C ALA A 168 -9.82 18.96 5.93
N LEU A 169 -9.94 19.57 7.11
CA LEU A 169 -10.27 18.88 8.36
C LEU A 169 -11.67 18.26 8.32
N LEU A 170 -12.66 18.97 7.77
CA LEU A 170 -14.03 18.47 7.66
C LEU A 170 -14.10 17.28 6.70
N PHE A 171 -13.46 17.40 5.53
CA PHE A 171 -13.38 16.32 4.57
C PHE A 171 -12.69 15.08 5.17
N ALA A 172 -11.53 15.27 5.82
CA ALA A 172 -10.80 14.19 6.49
C ALA A 172 -11.66 13.50 7.55
N SER A 173 -12.35 14.27 8.40
CA SER A 173 -13.20 13.76 9.48
C SER A 173 -14.35 12.93 8.94
N GLN A 174 -14.99 13.39 7.86
CA GLN A 174 -16.05 12.65 7.19
C GLN A 174 -15.55 11.32 6.61
N LYS A 175 -14.39 11.32 5.91
CA LYS A 175 -13.80 10.09 5.34
C LYS A 175 -13.44 9.08 6.43
N ILE A 176 -12.81 9.54 7.51
CA ILE A 176 -12.43 8.70 8.65
C ILE A 176 -13.68 8.11 9.31
N SER A 177 -14.70 8.93 9.60
CA SER A 177 -15.96 8.49 10.22
C SER A 177 -16.69 7.43 9.38
N VAL A 178 -16.81 7.66 8.06
CA VAL A 178 -17.43 6.70 7.13
C VAL A 178 -16.66 5.37 7.12
N GLN A 179 -15.32 5.43 7.09
CA GLN A 179 -14.50 4.23 7.07
C GLN A 179 -14.52 3.49 8.41
N PHE A 180 -14.55 4.22 9.53
CA PHE A 180 -14.71 3.66 10.87
C PHE A 180 -16.04 2.91 11.01
N LYS A 181 -17.16 3.49 10.56
CA LYS A 181 -18.47 2.81 10.54
C LYS A 181 -18.42 1.49 9.74
N LYS A 182 -17.66 1.44 8.64
CA LYS A 182 -17.46 0.20 7.87
C LYS A 182 -16.64 -0.84 8.63
N VAL A 183 -15.62 -0.42 9.38
CA VAL A 183 -14.83 -1.31 10.24
C VAL A 183 -15.70 -1.85 11.37
N ASP A 184 -16.44 -1.01 12.08
CA ASP A 184 -17.30 -1.46 13.18
C ASP A 184 -18.40 -2.41 12.68
N LYS A 185 -19.04 -2.11 11.54
CA LYS A 185 -20.00 -3.03 10.90
C LYS A 185 -19.38 -4.38 10.53
N ALA A 186 -18.12 -4.41 10.09
CA ALA A 186 -17.42 -5.66 9.80
C ALA A 186 -17.04 -6.41 11.08
N ARG A 187 -16.56 -5.70 12.09
CA ARG A 187 -16.21 -6.25 13.42
C ARG A 187 -17.41 -6.95 14.06
N ARG A 188 -18.60 -6.33 14.03
CA ARG A 188 -19.84 -6.93 14.57
C ARG A 188 -20.26 -8.23 13.87
N LYS A 189 -19.75 -8.52 12.68
CA LYS A 189 -20.02 -9.77 11.95
C LYS A 189 -19.04 -10.89 12.28
N ILE A 190 -18.00 -10.59 13.06
CA ILE A 190 -16.99 -11.58 13.44
C ILE A 190 -17.45 -12.30 14.70
N SER A 191 -17.28 -13.60 14.66
CA SER A 191 -17.45 -14.58 15.73
C SER A 191 -16.40 -15.67 15.55
N ASP A 192 -16.24 -16.53 16.56
CA ASP A 192 -15.26 -17.63 16.54
C ASP A 192 -15.50 -18.65 15.42
N LYS A 193 -16.68 -18.61 14.78
CA LYS A 193 -17.05 -19.46 13.64
C LYS A 193 -16.90 -18.75 12.28
N SER A 194 -16.29 -17.57 12.25
CA SER A 194 -16.16 -16.79 11.03
C SER A 194 -15.20 -17.44 10.06
N ARG A 195 -15.63 -17.56 8.80
CA ARG A 195 -14.76 -17.98 7.70
C ARG A 195 -13.64 -16.97 7.50
N ASP A 196 -12.47 -17.43 7.07
CA ASP A 196 -11.29 -16.60 6.78
C ASP A 196 -11.59 -15.42 5.86
N SER A 197 -12.50 -15.59 4.89
CA SER A 197 -12.91 -14.53 3.98
C SER A 197 -13.54 -13.33 4.69
N VAL A 198 -14.26 -13.56 5.80
CA VAL A 198 -14.86 -12.51 6.63
C VAL A 198 -13.77 -11.75 7.40
N ILE A 199 -12.82 -12.48 8.01
CA ILE A 199 -11.69 -11.90 8.73
C ILE A 199 -10.80 -11.10 7.76
N HIS A 200 -10.51 -11.65 6.59
CA HIS A 200 -9.74 -10.98 5.54
C HIS A 200 -10.42 -9.68 5.08
N SER A 201 -11.73 -9.69 4.87
CA SER A 201 -12.51 -8.51 4.52
C SER A 201 -12.44 -7.42 5.60
N MET A 202 -12.51 -7.80 6.89
CA MET A 202 -12.30 -6.87 8.00
C MET A 202 -10.89 -6.28 7.98
N ARG A 203 -9.85 -7.12 7.84
CA ARG A 203 -8.45 -6.69 7.76
C ARG A 203 -8.22 -5.66 6.66
N ILE A 204 -8.82 -5.83 5.48
CA ILE A 204 -8.76 -4.84 4.39
C ILE A 204 -9.37 -3.49 4.85
N LYS A 205 -10.52 -3.51 5.53
CA LYS A 205 -11.18 -2.29 6.01
C LYS A 205 -10.37 -1.57 7.09
N CYS A 206 -9.73 -2.31 8.00
CA CYS A 206 -8.82 -1.77 9.01
C CYS A 206 -7.61 -1.10 8.35
N LYS A 207 -7.00 -1.74 7.34
CA LYS A 207 -5.89 -1.13 6.58
C LYS A 207 -6.30 0.18 5.90
N ALA A 208 -7.49 0.20 5.29
CA ALA A 208 -8.02 1.42 4.69
C ALA A 208 -8.27 2.54 5.72
N LEU A 209 -8.77 2.21 6.92
CA LEU A 209 -8.90 3.18 8.01
C LEU A 209 -7.53 3.70 8.45
N ARG A 210 -6.56 2.80 8.63
CA ARG A 210 -5.17 3.15 8.99
C ARG A 210 -4.56 4.12 7.98
N TYR A 211 -4.75 3.89 6.67
CA TYR A 211 -4.23 4.79 5.65
C TYR A 211 -4.85 6.19 5.70
N LEU A 212 -6.14 6.33 6.04
CA LEU A 212 -6.76 7.64 6.25
C LEU A 212 -6.20 8.35 7.48
N LEU A 213 -6.06 7.63 8.59
CA LEU A 213 -5.54 8.21 9.83
C LEU A 213 -4.06 8.62 9.67
N GLU A 214 -3.21 7.79 9.08
CA GLU A 214 -1.82 8.13 8.79
C GLU A 214 -1.73 9.29 7.78
N GLY A 215 -2.50 9.22 6.68
CA GLY A 215 -2.52 10.26 5.65
C GLY A 215 -2.92 11.64 6.16
N PHE A 216 -4.00 11.74 6.93
CA PHE A 216 -4.49 13.02 7.47
C PHE A 216 -3.91 13.40 8.84
N SER A 217 -2.84 12.73 9.29
CA SER A 217 -2.34 12.89 10.65
C SER A 217 -1.92 14.31 11.02
N THR A 218 -1.50 15.14 10.07
CA THR A 218 -1.09 16.53 10.32
C THR A 218 -2.26 17.47 10.64
N LEU A 219 -3.50 17.10 10.26
CA LEU A 219 -4.70 17.89 10.51
C LEU A 219 -5.26 17.73 11.92
N TYR A 220 -4.82 16.71 12.66
CA TYR A 220 -5.34 16.41 14.00
C TYR A 220 -4.27 16.70 15.06
N PRO A 221 -4.46 17.73 15.91
CA PRO A 221 -3.64 17.87 17.10
C PRO A 221 -4.02 16.75 18.08
N SER A 222 -3.08 15.86 18.44
CA SER A 222 -3.09 15.10 19.71
C SER A 222 -2.17 13.87 19.69
N GLN A 223 -1.78 13.44 20.88
CA GLN A 223 -1.29 12.08 21.17
C GLN A 223 -2.37 11.01 20.89
N GLN A 224 -3.65 11.36 21.01
CA GLN A 224 -4.79 10.46 20.81
C GLN A 224 -4.90 9.97 19.36
N HIS A 225 -4.68 10.84 18.36
CA HIS A 225 -4.63 10.41 16.96
C HIS A 225 -3.47 9.43 16.69
N LYS A 226 -2.29 9.70 17.26
CA LYS A 226 -1.14 8.78 17.20
C LYS A 226 -1.47 7.43 17.86
N ASN A 227 -2.19 7.43 18.98
CA ASN A 227 -2.63 6.21 19.65
C ASN A 227 -3.65 5.43 18.81
N ASN A 228 -4.62 6.10 18.18
CA ASN A 228 -5.59 5.47 17.29
C ASN A 228 -4.91 4.81 16.07
N VAL A 229 -3.89 5.46 15.50
CA VAL A 229 -3.07 4.86 14.44
C VAL A 229 -2.33 3.63 14.95
N LYS A 230 -1.72 3.69 16.14
CA LYS A 230 -1.01 2.55 16.75
C LYS A 230 -1.91 1.34 16.98
N GLN A 231 -3.15 1.54 17.43
CA GLN A 231 -4.12 0.45 17.64
C GLN A 231 -4.47 -0.32 16.35
N LEU A 232 -4.25 0.28 15.19
CA LEU A 232 -4.49 -0.35 13.88
C LEU A 232 -3.21 -0.83 13.19
N LYS A 233 -2.04 -0.62 13.80
CA LYS A 233 -0.77 -1.21 13.36
C LYS A 233 -0.72 -2.66 13.86
N LEU A 234 -1.22 -3.56 13.02
CA LEU A 234 -0.93 -5.00 13.05
C LEU A 234 0.20 -5.29 12.07
#